data_AF-A0A1M6TDW8-F1
#
_entry.id   AF-A0A1M6TDW8-F1
#
_cell.length_a   1.000
_cell.length_b   1.000
_cell.length_c   1.000
_cell.angle_alpha   90.00
_cell.angle_beta   90.00
_cell.angle_gamma   90.00
#
_symmetry.space_group_name_H-M   'P 1'
#
loop_
_entity.id
_entity.type
_entity.pdbx_description
1 polymer ?
#
loop_
_entity_poly.entity_id
_entity_poly.type
_entity_poly.pdbx_seq_one_letter_code
_entity_poly.pdbx_strand_id
1 'polypeptide(L)'
;MEKRNTIMYLVLTFLTCGLFGIYWLYRMNEDLKRLRGESATAEGGRLVLYTILSCGLYTVYWLYVNSDVLGQLREEQGLEPDGASKESYIISTILAVVVSVGIGGLVTAVAGALLLLVDNAMDEAELVEAFSQLAGSSLSSLFWGIVILLVMVALACRRKSGDSPRLLVVFSAIVFIMQCLPPFLSLGFMQKSLNGLIEQSTTRRGLD
;
A
#
# COMPACT_ATOMS: atom_id res chain seq x y z
N MET A 1 10.61 8.31 -20.20
CA MET A 1 10.14 7.58 -19.01
C MET A 1 10.50 6.13 -19.22
N GLU A 2 10.95 5.43 -18.18
CA GLU A 2 11.50 4.08 -18.29
C GLU A 2 10.62 3.09 -17.52
N LYS A 3 10.43 1.87 -18.05
CA LYS A 3 9.62 0.82 -17.41
C LYS A 3 10.32 0.38 -16.14
N ARG A 4 9.61 0.43 -15.00
CA ARG A 4 10.19 0.08 -13.70
C ARG A 4 9.69 -1.26 -13.23
N ASN A 5 10.62 -2.07 -12.72
CA ASN A 5 10.29 -3.33 -12.09
C ASN A 5 9.71 -3.09 -10.69
N THR A 6 8.38 -3.17 -10.58
CA THR A 6 7.63 -3.01 -9.34
C THR A 6 8.14 -3.93 -8.22
N ILE A 7 8.56 -5.15 -8.56
CA ILE A 7 9.04 -6.14 -7.58
C ILE A 7 10.36 -5.67 -6.96
N MET A 8 11.28 -5.15 -7.77
CA MET A 8 12.57 -4.65 -7.27
C MET A 8 12.39 -3.47 -6.30
N TYR A 9 11.43 -2.59 -6.60
CA TYR A 9 11.14 -1.41 -5.78
C TYR A 9 10.47 -1.81 -4.46
N LEU A 10 9.61 -2.83 -4.49
CA LEU A 10 9.01 -3.40 -3.29
C LEU A 10 10.08 -4.02 -2.37
N VAL A 11 11.01 -4.79 -2.93
CA VAL A 11 12.11 -5.43 -2.18
C VAL A 11 13.04 -4.37 -1.56
N LEU A 12 13.43 -3.34 -2.31
CA LEU A 12 14.25 -2.24 -1.75
C LEU A 12 13.53 -1.51 -0.61
N THR A 13 12.22 -1.36 -0.72
CA THR A 13 11.41 -0.73 0.33
C THR A 13 11.44 -1.54 1.62
N PHE A 14 11.36 -2.87 1.53
CA PHE A 14 11.48 -3.74 2.70
C PHE A 14 12.89 -3.71 3.29
N LEU A 15 13.93 -3.76 2.45
CA LEU A 15 15.33 -3.72 2.87
C LEU A 15 15.73 -2.40 3.57
N THR A 16 15.12 -1.28 3.19
CA THR A 16 15.42 0.05 3.74
C THR A 16 14.46 0.47 4.85
N CYS A 17 13.71 -0.48 5.42
CA CYS A 17 12.69 -0.22 6.45
C CYS A 17 11.69 0.89 6.04
N GLY A 18 11.35 0.97 4.76
CA GLY A 18 10.36 1.91 4.22
C GLY A 18 10.92 3.25 3.73
N LEU A 19 12.20 3.58 3.95
CA LEU A 19 12.78 4.83 3.46
C LEU A 19 12.74 4.92 1.92
N PHE A 20 13.06 3.84 1.22
CA PHE A 20 13.01 3.80 -0.23
C PHE A 20 11.57 4.00 -0.77
N GLY A 21 10.55 3.61 -0.01
CA GLY A 21 9.17 3.80 -0.43
C GLY A 21 8.75 5.28 -0.51
N ILE A 22 9.37 6.15 0.28
CA ILE A 22 9.20 7.62 0.16
C ILE A 22 9.83 8.14 -1.14
N TYR A 23 11.03 7.67 -1.48
CA TYR A 23 11.68 7.99 -2.75
C TYR A 23 10.85 7.49 -3.94
N TRP A 24 10.27 6.28 -3.83
CA TRP A 24 9.39 5.73 -4.86
C TRP A 24 8.16 6.61 -5.07
N LEU A 25 7.49 7.05 -4.00
CA LEU A 25 6.35 7.97 -4.07
C LEU A 25 6.70 9.28 -4.79
N TYR A 26 7.85 9.88 -4.44
CA TYR A 26 8.34 11.09 -5.11
C TYR A 26 8.49 10.89 -6.62
N ARG A 27 9.17 9.81 -7.02
CA ARG A 27 9.43 9.53 -8.44
C ARG A 27 8.17 9.19 -9.21
N MET A 28 7.23 8.47 -8.60
CA MET A 28 5.96 8.12 -9.24
C MET A 28 5.12 9.38 -9.50
N ASN A 29 5.14 10.35 -8.59
CA ASN A 29 4.49 11.65 -8.75
C ASN A 29 5.10 12.48 -9.89
N GLU A 30 6.43 12.48 -10.05
CA GLU A 30 7.07 13.16 -11.19
C GLU A 30 6.68 12.55 -12.54
N ASP A 31 6.63 11.22 -12.63
CA ASP A 31 6.25 10.55 -13.88
C ASP A 31 4.78 10.83 -14.25
N LEU A 32 3.87 10.82 -13.26
CA LEU A 32 2.47 11.21 -13.46
C LEU A 32 2.33 12.66 -13.95
N LYS A 33 3.09 13.60 -13.37
CA LYS A 33 3.10 15.00 -13.81
C LYS A 33 3.56 15.15 -15.25
N ARG A 34 4.62 14.43 -15.62
CA ARG A 34 5.13 14.42 -17.00
C ARG A 34 4.10 13.85 -17.99
N LEU A 35 3.31 12.86 -17.59
CA LEU A 35 2.22 12.33 -18.42
C LEU A 35 1.07 13.32 -18.58
N ARG A 36 0.76 14.10 -17.54
CA ARG A 36 -0.24 15.18 -17.60
C ARG A 36 0.19 16.41 -18.42
N GLY A 37 1.46 16.49 -18.84
CA GLY A 37 1.99 17.68 -19.52
C GLY A 37 2.10 18.91 -18.62
N GLU A 38 1.93 18.76 -17.30
CA GLU A 38 2.10 19.83 -16.33
C GLU A 38 3.60 20.09 -16.10
N SER A 39 4.06 21.33 -16.33
CA SER A 39 5.43 21.72 -16.01
C SER A 39 5.74 21.44 -14.54
N ALA A 40 6.96 20.98 -14.26
CA ALA A 40 7.45 20.50 -12.96
C ALA A 40 7.52 21.58 -11.86
N THR A 41 6.43 22.29 -11.60
CA THR A 41 6.34 23.27 -10.52
C THR A 41 6.02 22.57 -9.20
N ALA A 42 7.08 22.37 -8.41
CA ALA A 42 7.16 22.59 -6.96
C ALA A 42 6.43 21.68 -5.94
N GLU A 43 5.96 20.46 -6.25
CA GLU A 43 5.18 19.68 -5.24
C GLU A 43 5.61 18.23 -4.96
N GLY A 44 6.63 17.68 -5.62
CA GLY A 44 7.14 16.35 -5.26
C GLY A 44 7.68 16.32 -3.82
N GLY A 45 8.44 17.35 -3.45
CA GLY A 45 8.92 17.54 -2.08
C GLY A 45 7.81 17.87 -1.07
N ARG A 46 6.77 18.61 -1.47
CA ARG A 46 5.61 18.90 -0.61
C ARG A 46 4.82 17.62 -0.31
N LEU A 47 4.64 16.75 -1.31
CA LEU A 47 4.02 15.42 -1.13
C LEU A 47 4.78 14.59 -0.10
N VAL A 48 6.10 14.47 -0.25
CA VAL A 48 6.94 13.74 0.71
C VAL A 48 6.87 14.35 2.11
N LEU A 49 6.95 15.68 2.21
CA LEU A 49 6.86 16.40 3.47
C LEU A 49 5.51 16.15 4.16
N TYR A 50 4.40 16.25 3.43
CA TYR A 50 3.07 15.97 3.97
C TYR A 50 2.87 14.50 4.30
N THR A 51 3.42 13.57 3.52
CA THR A 51 3.41 12.14 3.84
C THR A 51 4.10 11.86 5.18
N ILE A 52 5.25 12.49 5.43
CA ILE A 52 5.96 12.34 6.72
C ILE A 52 5.16 13.02 7.85
N LEU A 53 4.71 14.25 7.64
CA LEU A 53 4.00 15.04 8.65
C LEU A 53 2.65 14.41 9.06
N SER A 54 1.96 13.78 8.11
CA SER A 54 0.65 13.15 8.32
C SER A 54 0.73 11.65 8.61
N CYS A 55 1.94 11.12 8.89
CA CYS A 55 2.17 9.68 9.12
C CYS A 55 1.57 8.79 8.01
N GLY A 56 1.67 9.23 6.75
CA GLY A 56 1.18 8.47 5.59
C GLY A 56 -0.29 8.69 5.21
N LEU A 57 -1.08 9.43 5.99
CA LEU A 57 -2.47 9.74 5.65
C LEU A 57 -2.58 10.51 4.32
N TYR A 58 -1.69 11.48 4.11
CA TYR A 58 -1.67 12.24 2.85
C TYR A 58 -1.37 11.35 1.64
N THR A 59 -0.61 10.26 1.81
CA THR A 59 -0.38 9.29 0.74
C THR A 59 -1.67 8.63 0.28
N VAL A 60 -2.63 8.36 1.19
CA VAL A 60 -3.95 7.79 0.86
C VAL A 60 -4.75 8.77 0.01
N TYR A 61 -4.78 10.05 0.40
CA TYR A 61 -5.43 11.09 -0.39
C TYR A 61 -4.79 11.25 -1.77
N TRP A 62 -3.46 11.24 -1.83
CA TRP A 62 -2.73 11.31 -3.09
C TRP A 62 -3.03 10.10 -3.99
N LEU A 63 -3.11 8.90 -3.40
CA LEU A 63 -3.52 7.66 -4.09
C LEU A 63 -4.94 7.78 -4.65
N TYR A 64 -5.89 8.33 -3.88
CA TYR A 64 -7.27 8.55 -4.33
C TYR A 64 -7.34 9.43 -5.58
N VAL A 65 -6.69 10.60 -5.55
CA VAL A 65 -6.74 11.57 -6.65
C VAL A 65 -5.99 11.04 -7.88
N ASN A 66 -4.78 10.52 -7.69
CA ASN A 66 -3.96 10.11 -8.83
C ASN A 66 -4.42 8.78 -9.45
N SER A 67 -5.07 7.88 -8.70
CA SER A 67 -5.65 6.66 -9.27
C SER A 67 -6.82 6.95 -10.20
N ASP A 68 -7.57 8.02 -9.92
CA ASP A 68 -8.61 8.50 -10.83
C ASP A 68 -8.04 9.03 -12.14
N VAL A 69 -7.13 10.00 -12.03
CA VAL A 69 -6.50 10.63 -13.17
C VAL A 69 -5.81 9.58 -14.03
N LEU A 70 -5.12 8.63 -13.40
CA LEU A 70 -4.46 7.54 -14.10
C LEU A 70 -5.46 6.63 -14.82
N GLY A 71 -6.65 6.42 -14.25
CA GLY A 71 -7.73 5.69 -14.90
C GLY A 71 -8.27 6.42 -16.13
N GLN A 72 -8.49 7.74 -16.03
CA GLN A 72 -8.93 8.57 -17.16
C GLN A 72 -7.90 8.57 -18.30
N LEU A 73 -6.61 8.77 -17.99
CA LEU A 73 -5.54 8.71 -18.98
C LEU A 73 -5.45 7.35 -19.68
N ARG A 74 -5.79 6.26 -18.98
CA ARG A 74 -5.84 4.91 -19.56
C ARG A 74 -7.04 4.73 -20.47
N GLU A 75 -8.21 5.21 -20.06
CA GLU A 75 -9.43 5.20 -20.89
C GLU A 75 -9.25 6.02 -22.17
N GLU A 76 -8.62 7.21 -22.10
CA GLU A 76 -8.28 8.03 -23.27
C GLU A 76 -7.37 7.30 -24.26
N GLN A 77 -6.55 6.38 -23.76
CA GLN A 77 -5.69 5.54 -24.60
C GLN A 77 -6.34 4.20 -24.99
N GLY A 78 -7.60 3.96 -24.60
CA GLY A 78 -8.33 2.71 -24.90
C GLY A 78 -7.89 1.52 -24.06
N LEU A 79 -7.22 1.76 -22.92
CA LEU A 79 -6.88 0.74 -21.93
C LEU A 79 -7.96 0.68 -20.84
N GLU A 80 -8.01 -0.45 -20.13
CA GLU A 80 -8.84 -0.53 -18.92
C GLU A 80 -8.37 0.47 -17.86
N PRO A 81 -9.29 1.07 -17.07
CA PRO A 81 -8.99 2.15 -16.12
C PRO A 81 -8.03 1.74 -14.99
N ASP A 82 -7.79 0.44 -14.83
CA ASP A 82 -6.87 -0.10 -13.84
C ASP A 82 -5.91 -1.10 -14.49
N GLY A 83 -4.62 -1.01 -14.13
CA GLY A 83 -3.62 -2.00 -14.54
C GLY A 83 -3.56 -3.22 -13.62
N ALA A 84 -4.17 -3.13 -12.43
CA ALA A 84 -4.27 -4.22 -11.48
C ALA A 84 -5.64 -4.89 -11.56
N SER A 85 -5.66 -6.22 -11.54
CA SER A 85 -6.90 -6.99 -11.48
C SER A 85 -7.51 -6.92 -10.07
N LYS A 86 -8.83 -7.09 -9.98
CA LYS A 86 -9.55 -7.16 -8.69
C LYS A 86 -8.97 -8.23 -7.76
N GLU A 87 -8.57 -9.36 -8.32
CA GLU A 87 -7.92 -10.47 -7.62
C GLU A 87 -6.59 -10.03 -6.96
N SER A 88 -5.82 -9.18 -7.63
CA SER A 88 -4.54 -8.68 -7.10
C SER A 88 -4.76 -7.91 -5.79
N TYR A 89 -5.83 -7.11 -5.70
CA TYR A 89 -6.18 -6.39 -4.48
C TYR A 89 -6.61 -7.34 -3.36
N ILE A 90 -7.43 -8.36 -3.68
CA ILE A 90 -7.86 -9.35 -2.68
C ILE A 90 -6.67 -10.14 -2.14
N ILE A 91 -5.82 -10.67 -3.03
CA ILE A 91 -4.62 -11.42 -2.65
C ILE A 91 -3.70 -10.56 -1.79
N SER A 92 -3.49 -9.29 -2.16
CA SER A 92 -2.68 -8.39 -1.33
C SER A 92 -3.26 -8.13 0.06
N THR A 93 -4.58 -8.07 0.17
CA THR A 93 -5.27 -7.88 1.45
C THR A 93 -5.08 -9.09 2.34
N ILE A 94 -5.23 -10.30 1.78
CA ILE A 94 -4.98 -11.56 2.50
C ILE A 94 -3.53 -11.61 2.98
N LEU A 95 -2.57 -11.30 2.11
CA LEU A 95 -1.16 -11.27 2.46
C LEU A 95 -0.86 -10.26 3.59
N ALA A 96 -1.45 -9.06 3.52
CA ALA A 96 -1.29 -8.02 4.56
C ALA A 96 -1.84 -8.47 5.92
N VAL A 97 -2.99 -9.13 5.93
CA VAL A 97 -3.59 -9.68 7.17
C VAL A 97 -2.72 -10.78 7.75
N VAL A 98 -2.24 -11.74 6.95
CA VAL A 98 -1.37 -12.83 7.43
C VAL A 98 -0.05 -12.28 8.00
N VAL A 99 0.58 -11.34 7.29
CA VAL A 99 1.82 -10.70 7.72
C VAL A 99 1.61 -9.90 9.01
N SER A 100 0.51 -9.17 9.14
CA SER A 100 0.25 -8.34 10.32
C SER A 100 -0.01 -9.17 11.58
N VAL A 101 -0.70 -10.32 11.48
CA VAL A 101 -0.86 -11.25 12.60
C VAL A 101 0.51 -11.78 13.06
N GLY A 102 1.38 -12.16 12.12
CA GLY A 102 2.72 -12.66 12.44
C GLY A 102 3.61 -11.61 13.09
N ILE A 103 3.67 -10.40 12.52
CA ILE A 103 4.49 -9.30 13.04
C ILE A 103 3.94 -8.81 14.40
N GLY A 104 2.62 -8.63 14.51
CA GLY A 104 1.99 -8.18 15.75
C GLY A 104 2.22 -9.14 16.90
N GLY A 105 2.08 -10.45 16.65
CA GLY A 105 2.39 -11.48 17.64
C GLY A 105 3.86 -11.46 18.08
N LEU A 106 4.79 -11.32 17.13
CA LEU A 106 6.21 -11.22 17.43
C LEU A 106 6.53 -9.97 18.28
N VAL A 107 5.96 -8.81 17.95
CA VAL A 107 6.17 -7.56 18.69
C VAL A 107 5.70 -7.68 20.14
N THR A 108 4.49 -8.20 20.36
CA THR A 108 3.96 -8.41 21.72
C THR A 108 4.80 -9.40 22.50
N ALA A 109 5.25 -10.50 21.87
CA ALA A 109 6.11 -11.49 22.51
C ALA A 109 7.47 -10.92 22.93
N VAL A 110 8.11 -10.12 22.05
CA VAL A 110 9.39 -9.47 22.36
C VAL A 110 9.22 -8.40 23.43
N ALA A 111 8.16 -7.59 23.37
CA ALA A 111 7.88 -6.58 24.38
C ALA A 111 7.62 -7.21 25.76
N GLY A 112 6.83 -8.30 25.81
CA GLY A 112 6.60 -9.07 27.02
C GLY A 112 7.89 -9.68 27.59
N ALA A 113 8.71 -10.31 26.74
CA ALA A 113 10.00 -10.85 27.17
C ALA A 113 10.94 -9.75 27.70
N LEU A 114 10.95 -8.57 27.09
CA LEU A 114 11.76 -7.44 27.53
C LEU A 114 11.30 -6.92 28.91
N LEU A 115 9.99 -6.84 29.15
CA LEU A 115 9.44 -6.44 30.45
C LEU A 115 9.84 -7.42 31.56
N LEU A 116 9.74 -8.73 31.30
CA LEU A 116 10.17 -9.75 32.26
C LEU A 116 11.66 -9.66 32.59
N LEU A 117 12.51 -9.32 31.61
CA LEU A 117 13.95 -9.08 31.83
C LEU A 117 14.23 -7.82 32.66
N VAL A 118 13.33 -6.84 32.65
CA VAL A 118 13.45 -5.60 33.43
C VAL A 118 13.03 -5.81 34.89
N ASP A 119 12.00 -6.62 35.15
CA ASP A 119 11.45 -6.78 36.50
C ASP A 119 12.16 -7.84 37.36
N ASN A 120 13.05 -8.68 36.78
CA ASN A 120 13.83 -9.72 37.47
C ASN A 120 13.02 -10.70 38.35
N ALA A 121 11.70 -10.71 38.27
CA ALA A 121 10.80 -11.59 39.01
C ALA A 121 9.75 -12.15 38.05
N MET A 122 10.00 -13.35 37.50
CA MET A 122 8.95 -14.08 36.78
C MET A 122 7.99 -14.70 37.81
N ASP A 123 6.91 -13.99 38.11
CA ASP A 123 5.76 -14.59 38.79
C ASP A 123 4.87 -15.32 37.77
N GLU A 124 4.22 -16.42 38.15
CA GLU A 124 3.37 -17.22 37.24
C GLU A 124 2.22 -16.37 36.67
N ALA A 125 1.78 -15.35 37.41
CA ALA A 125 0.75 -14.41 37.00
C ALA A 125 1.14 -13.57 35.78
N GLU A 126 2.38 -13.07 35.72
CA GLU A 126 2.86 -12.24 34.60
C GLU A 126 3.00 -13.06 33.31
N LEU A 127 3.39 -14.32 33.44
CA LEU A 127 3.44 -15.25 32.32
C LEU A 127 2.04 -15.47 31.72
N VAL A 128 1.04 -15.70 32.56
CA VAL A 128 -0.36 -15.88 32.14
C VAL A 128 -0.91 -14.60 31.50
N GLU A 129 -0.60 -13.43 32.05
CA GLU A 129 -0.99 -12.15 31.47
C GLU A 129 -0.37 -11.95 30.08
N ALA A 130 0.93 -12.20 29.92
CA ALA A 130 1.63 -12.09 28.63
C ALA A 130 1.02 -13.03 27.56
N PHE A 131 0.70 -14.28 27.92
CA PHE A 131 0.01 -15.19 27.00
C PHE A 131 -1.41 -14.71 26.66
N SER A 132 -2.14 -14.17 27.63
CA SER A 132 -3.50 -13.65 27.40
C SER A 132 -3.48 -12.42 26.48
N GLN A 133 -2.51 -11.52 26.64
CA GLN A 133 -2.35 -10.34 25.80
C GLN A 133 -1.95 -10.72 24.37
N LEU A 134 -1.04 -11.69 24.21
CA LEU A 134 -0.64 -12.21 22.90
C LEU A 134 -1.82 -12.87 22.14
N ALA A 135 -2.60 -13.69 22.84
CA ALA A 135 -3.79 -14.31 22.28
C ALA A 135 -4.85 -13.25 21.91
N GLY A 136 -5.09 -12.29 22.80
CA GLY A 136 -6.05 -11.20 22.59
C GLY A 136 -5.70 -10.30 21.40
N SER A 137 -4.44 -9.86 21.29
CA SER A 137 -3.99 -9.03 20.16
C SER A 137 -4.10 -9.76 18.83
N SER A 138 -3.76 -11.06 18.82
CA SER A 138 -3.85 -11.89 17.63
C SER A 138 -5.31 -12.07 17.17
N LEU A 139 -6.22 -12.37 18.08
CA LEU A 139 -7.66 -12.51 17.77
C LEU A 139 -8.29 -11.19 17.29
N SER A 140 -7.95 -10.08 17.94
CA SER A 140 -8.42 -8.74 17.53
C SER A 140 -7.95 -8.38 16.12
N SER A 141 -6.67 -8.63 15.81
CA SER A 141 -6.11 -8.36 14.48
C SER A 141 -6.75 -9.21 13.38
N LEU A 142 -7.03 -10.50 13.67
CA LEU A 142 -7.77 -11.38 12.77
C LEU A 142 -9.20 -10.90 12.53
N PHE A 143 -9.90 -10.47 13.58
CA PHE A 143 -11.27 -9.96 13.46
C PHE A 143 -11.34 -8.76 12.51
N TRP A 144 -10.51 -7.74 12.74
CA TRP A 144 -10.44 -6.57 11.86
C TRP A 144 -9.97 -6.93 10.45
N GLY A 145 -9.01 -7.85 10.32
CA GLY A 145 -8.54 -8.37 9.03
C GLY A 145 -9.65 -9.04 8.22
N ILE A 146 -10.50 -9.84 8.85
CA ILE A 146 -11.66 -10.50 8.22
C ILE A 146 -12.69 -9.45 7.78
N VAL A 147 -13.04 -8.49 8.65
CA VAL A 147 -13.99 -7.41 8.30
C VAL A 147 -13.51 -6.65 7.06
N ILE A 148 -12.23 -6.29 7.04
CA ILE A 148 -11.61 -5.58 5.92
C ILE A 148 -11.62 -6.44 4.65
N LEU A 149 -11.29 -7.72 4.75
CA LEU A 149 -11.32 -8.65 3.61
C LEU A 149 -12.74 -8.75 3.03
N LEU A 150 -13.76 -8.83 3.87
CA LEU A 150 -15.16 -8.84 3.44
C LEU A 150 -15.54 -7.55 2.72
N VAL A 151 -15.11 -6.40 3.24
CA VAL A 151 -15.32 -5.09 2.57
C VAL A 151 -14.62 -5.07 1.21
N MET A 152 -13.37 -5.52 1.12
CA MET A 152 -12.61 -5.56 -0.13
C MET A 152 -13.26 -6.48 -1.17
N VAL A 153 -13.70 -7.67 -0.76
CA VAL A 153 -14.44 -8.60 -1.64
C VAL A 153 -15.76 -7.97 -2.09
N ALA A 154 -16.51 -7.34 -1.18
CA ALA A 154 -17.77 -6.66 -1.52
C ALA A 154 -17.55 -5.53 -2.54
N LEU A 155 -16.50 -4.71 -2.36
CA LEU A 155 -16.13 -3.65 -3.30
C LEU A 155 -15.69 -4.22 -4.66
N ALA A 156 -14.89 -5.29 -4.66
CA ALA A 156 -14.46 -5.97 -5.88
C ALA A 156 -15.64 -6.57 -6.67
N CYS A 157 -16.60 -7.19 -5.98
CA CYS A 157 -17.82 -7.74 -6.57
C CYS A 157 -18.76 -6.65 -7.12
N ARG A 158 -18.83 -5.49 -6.45
CA ARG A 158 -19.66 -4.36 -6.91
C ARG A 158 -19.05 -3.58 -8.07
N ARG A 159 -17.75 -3.69 -8.31
CA ARG A 159 -17.03 -2.94 -9.35
C ARG A 159 -17.39 -3.44 -10.76
N LYS A 160 -17.74 -2.54 -11.68
CA LYS A 160 -17.83 -2.84 -13.12
C LYS A 160 -16.52 -2.51 -13.84
N SER A 161 -16.29 -3.05 -15.04
CA SER A 161 -15.03 -2.86 -15.81
C SER A 161 -14.73 -1.39 -16.15
N GLY A 162 -15.77 -0.55 -16.27
CA GLY A 162 -15.61 0.88 -16.58
C GLY A 162 -15.51 1.79 -15.36
N ASP A 163 -15.49 1.24 -14.14
CA ASP A 163 -15.42 2.07 -12.93
C ASP A 163 -13.96 2.34 -12.52
N SER A 164 -13.69 3.59 -12.16
CA SER A 164 -12.37 4.02 -11.67
C SER A 164 -11.90 3.22 -10.45
N PRO A 165 -10.59 2.88 -10.35
CA PRO A 165 -10.05 2.00 -9.29
C PRO A 165 -9.93 2.64 -7.90
N ARG A 166 -10.35 3.89 -7.75
CA ARG A 166 -10.03 4.74 -6.59
C ARG A 166 -10.32 4.08 -5.25
N LEU A 167 -11.49 3.45 -5.11
CA LEU A 167 -11.91 2.83 -3.86
C LEU A 167 -11.04 1.62 -3.51
N LEU A 168 -10.74 0.74 -4.47
CA LEU A 168 -9.92 -0.45 -4.21
C LEU A 168 -8.48 -0.06 -3.80
N VAL A 169 -7.92 0.94 -4.47
CA VAL A 169 -6.58 1.47 -4.16
C VAL A 169 -6.55 2.11 -2.77
N VAL A 170 -7.57 2.92 -2.43
CA VAL A 170 -7.67 3.59 -1.13
C VAL A 170 -7.88 2.60 0.00
N PHE A 171 -8.85 1.70 -0.13
CA PHE A 171 -9.11 0.70 0.90
C PHE A 171 -7.87 -0.17 1.12
N SER A 172 -7.22 -0.63 0.05
CA SER A 172 -5.92 -1.33 0.13
C SER A 172 -4.89 -0.52 0.92
N ALA A 173 -4.73 0.78 0.64
CA ALA A 173 -3.79 1.62 1.37
C ALA A 173 -4.14 1.78 2.86
N ILE A 174 -5.43 1.92 3.18
CA ILE A 174 -5.93 1.99 4.56
C ILE A 174 -5.62 0.69 5.31
N VAL A 175 -5.81 -0.48 4.67
CA VAL A 175 -5.48 -1.80 5.24
C VAL A 175 -4.02 -1.81 5.71
N PHE A 176 -3.10 -1.43 4.82
CA PHE A 176 -1.67 -1.40 5.14
C PHE A 176 -1.38 -0.45 6.31
N ILE A 177 -1.91 0.78 6.29
CA ILE A 177 -1.69 1.77 7.36
C ILE A 177 -2.20 1.27 8.70
N MET A 178 -3.40 0.67 8.76
CA MET A 178 -3.95 0.12 10.01
C MET A 178 -3.10 -1.02 10.58
N GLN A 179 -2.33 -1.69 9.74
CA GLN A 179 -1.51 -2.84 10.12
C GLN A 179 -0.04 -2.46 10.33
N CYS A 180 0.25 -1.16 10.52
CA CYS A 180 1.59 -0.59 10.66
C CYS A 180 2.52 -0.88 9.47
N LEU A 181 1.98 -1.35 8.34
CA LEU A 181 2.73 -1.49 7.11
C LEU A 181 2.55 -0.21 6.29
N PRO A 182 3.64 0.42 5.83
CA PRO A 182 3.48 1.54 4.92
C PRO A 182 2.83 1.08 3.60
N PRO A 183 2.00 1.92 2.94
CA PRO A 183 1.07 1.55 1.85
C PRO A 183 1.77 1.28 0.50
N PHE A 184 3.01 0.81 0.52
CA PHE A 184 3.87 0.68 -0.65
C PHE A 184 3.41 -0.40 -1.63
N LEU A 185 2.67 -1.41 -1.18
CA LEU A 185 2.08 -2.38 -2.10
C LEU A 185 1.00 -1.73 -2.99
N SER A 186 0.25 -0.76 -2.47
CA SER A 186 -0.73 0.02 -3.22
C SER A 186 -0.06 0.93 -4.26
N LEU A 187 1.16 1.43 -3.99
CA LEU A 187 1.98 2.10 -5.01
C LEU A 187 2.38 1.13 -6.13
N GLY A 188 2.56 -0.15 -5.82
CA GLY A 188 2.85 -1.18 -6.82
C GLY A 188 1.74 -1.35 -7.86
N PHE A 189 0.48 -1.31 -7.44
CA PHE A 189 -0.67 -1.37 -8.36
C PHE A 189 -0.73 -0.15 -9.28
N MET A 190 -0.51 1.04 -8.71
CA MET A 190 -0.38 2.26 -9.49
C MET A 190 0.80 2.21 -10.46
N GLN A 191 1.96 1.72 -10.05
CA GLN A 191 3.13 1.59 -10.92
C GLN A 191 2.86 0.61 -12.08
N LYS A 192 2.13 -0.49 -11.83
CA LYS A 192 1.71 -1.42 -12.89
C LYS A 192 0.79 -0.72 -13.90
N SER A 193 -0.16 0.07 -13.40
CA SER A 193 -1.06 0.89 -14.22
C SER A 193 -0.29 1.95 -15.03
N LEU A 194 0.68 2.62 -14.42
CA LEU A 194 1.56 3.59 -15.06
C LEU A 194 2.46 2.97 -16.14
N ASN A 195 3.03 1.80 -15.86
CA ASN A 195 3.88 1.07 -16.80
C ASN A 195 3.12 0.70 -18.08
N GLY A 196 1.81 0.37 -17.97
CA GLY A 196 0.97 0.09 -19.14
C GLY A 196 0.81 1.31 -20.06
N LEU A 197 0.66 2.52 -19.51
CA LEU A 197 0.64 3.76 -20.30
C LEU A 197 1.97 4.04 -20.98
N ILE A 198 3.08 3.85 -20.26
CA ILE A 198 4.42 4.07 -20.82
C ILE A 198 4.66 3.12 -22.00
N GLU A 199 4.28 1.85 -21.86
CA GLU A 199 4.39 0.84 -22.91
C GLU A 199 3.61 1.25 -24.17
N GLN A 200 2.33 1.61 -24.02
CA GLN A 200 1.52 2.04 -25.15
C GLN A 200 2.04 3.33 -25.83
N SER A 201 2.53 4.30 -25.04
CA SER A 201 3.13 5.53 -25.58
C SER A 201 4.44 5.29 -26.34
N THR A 202 5.15 4.20 -26.02
CA THR A 202 6.38 3.79 -26.70
C THR A 202 6.03 3.07 -27.99
N THR A 203 5.02 2.19 -27.97
CA THR A 203 4.52 1.51 -29.17
C THR A 203 4.01 2.51 -30.22
N ARG A 204 3.24 3.54 -29.83
CA ARG A 204 2.79 4.57 -30.78
C ARG A 204 3.96 5.31 -31.44
N ARG A 205 4.98 5.71 -30.67
CA ARG A 205 6.17 6.40 -31.18
C ARG A 205 7.12 5.55 -32.03
N GLY A 206 7.00 4.22 -31.99
CA GLY A 206 7.76 3.32 -32.86
C GLY A 206 7.06 2.99 -34.17
N LEU A 207 5.81 3.43 -34.34
CA LEU A 207 5.00 3.26 -35.55
C LEU A 207 4.95 4.53 -36.42
N ASP A 208 5.43 5.66 -35.88
CA ASP A 208 5.62 6.95 -36.58
C ASP A 208 7.07 7.12 -37.03
#